data_AF-F0JGV4-F1
#
_entry.id   AF-F0JGV4-F1
#
_cell.length_a   1.000
_cell.length_b   1.000
_cell.length_c   1.000
_cell.angle_alpha   90.00
_cell.angle_beta   90.00
_cell.angle_gamma   90.00
#
_symmetry.space_group_name_H-M   'P 1'
#
loop_
_entity.id
_entity.type
_entity.pdbx_description
1 polymer ?
#
loop_
_entity_poly.entity_id
_entity_poly.type
_entity_poly.pdbx_seq_one_letter_code
_entity_poly.pdbx_strand_id
1 'polypeptide(L)'
;MKRTTWTIVAFVLIACIASVMPWAAGRLHAEPGNQTSCPVMGFDINRDIFTDYKAKRIYFCCPSCPPEFRKKPDFYIAAMQAKGVLPEDAPVEAF
;
A
#
# COMPACT_ATOMS: atom_id res chain seq x y z
N MET A 1 -24.17 39.60 -31.06
CA MET A 1 -24.85 38.51 -30.32
C MET A 1 -24.14 37.18 -30.54
N LYS A 2 -23.03 36.87 -29.81
CA LYS A 2 -22.42 35.50 -29.75
C LYS A 2 -21.14 35.36 -28.92
N ARG A 3 -20.46 36.45 -28.57
CA ARG A 3 -19.16 36.40 -27.86
C ARG A 3 -19.27 36.33 -26.33
N THR A 4 -20.34 36.89 -25.75
CA THR A 4 -20.61 36.89 -24.30
C THR A 4 -21.40 35.65 -23.86
N THR A 5 -22.18 35.03 -24.74
CA THR A 5 -22.88 33.77 -24.44
C THR A 5 -21.96 32.55 -24.45
N TRP A 6 -20.92 32.52 -25.30
CA TRP A 6 -19.97 31.41 -25.34
C TRP A 6 -19.03 31.36 -24.12
N THR A 7 -18.68 32.54 -23.58
CA THR A 7 -17.83 32.67 -22.38
C THR A 7 -18.57 32.24 -21.11
N ILE A 8 -19.86 32.52 -20.98
CA ILE A 8 -20.69 32.08 -19.84
C ILE A 8 -20.92 30.56 -19.88
N VAL A 9 -21.21 29.99 -21.07
CA VAL A 9 -21.40 28.53 -21.21
C VAL A 9 -20.10 27.76 -20.95
N ALA A 10 -18.96 28.28 -21.38
CA ALA A 10 -17.66 27.69 -21.07
C ALA A 10 -17.34 27.72 -19.56
N PHE A 11 -17.65 28.82 -18.86
CA PHE A 11 -17.43 28.92 -17.40
C PHE A 11 -18.33 27.97 -16.59
N VAL A 12 -19.59 27.79 -17.00
CA VAL A 12 -20.53 26.86 -16.33
C VAL A 12 -20.12 25.40 -16.54
N LEU A 13 -19.64 25.04 -17.73
CA LEU A 13 -19.13 23.68 -18.00
C LEU A 13 -17.84 23.37 -17.22
N ILE A 14 -16.93 24.34 -17.10
CA ILE A 14 -15.69 24.19 -16.31
C ILE A 14 -15.99 24.05 -14.80
N ALA A 15 -16.98 24.78 -14.28
CA ALA A 15 -17.42 24.66 -12.88
C ALA A 15 -18.10 23.30 -12.56
N CYS A 16 -18.87 22.75 -13.50
CA CYS A 16 -19.48 21.44 -13.34
C CYS A 16 -18.44 20.30 -13.33
N ILE A 17 -17.41 20.35 -14.18
CA ILE A 17 -16.39 19.29 -14.25
C ILE A 17 -15.59 19.18 -12.94
N ALA A 18 -15.36 20.30 -12.25
CA ALA A 18 -14.74 20.32 -10.92
C ALA A 18 -15.63 19.73 -9.80
N SER A 19 -16.93 19.57 -10.03
CA SER A 19 -17.91 19.13 -9.04
C SER A 19 -18.22 17.62 -9.09
N VAL A 20 -17.93 16.95 -10.20
CA VAL A 20 -18.29 15.51 -10.40
C VAL A 20 -17.09 14.56 -10.41
N MET A 21 -15.87 15.06 -10.25
CA MET A 21 -14.74 14.19 -9.93
C MET A 21 -14.62 14.13 -8.40
N PRO A 22 -14.98 13.02 -7.75
CA PRO A 22 -14.28 12.68 -6.53
C PRO A 22 -12.82 12.61 -6.96
N TRP A 23 -12.03 13.59 -6.55
CA TRP A 23 -10.60 13.39 -6.41
C TRP A 23 -10.47 12.12 -5.59
N ALA A 24 -10.14 11.02 -6.25
CA ALA A 24 -9.78 9.78 -5.60
C ALA A 24 -8.48 10.09 -4.85
N ALA A 25 -8.63 10.71 -3.67
CA ALA A 25 -7.66 10.62 -2.61
C ALA A 25 -7.29 9.15 -2.53
N GLY A 26 -6.00 8.88 -2.76
CA GLY A 26 -5.46 7.54 -2.94
C GLY A 26 -5.97 6.59 -1.85
N ARG A 27 -5.99 5.30 -2.15
CA ARG A 27 -6.35 4.28 -1.17
C ARG A 27 -5.39 4.37 0.03
N LEU A 28 -5.81 5.13 1.06
CA LEU A 28 -5.12 5.26 2.35
C LEU A 28 -5.43 4.10 3.30
N HIS A 29 -6.26 3.15 2.86
CA HIS A 29 -6.53 1.95 3.64
C HIS A 29 -5.44 0.93 3.33
N ALA A 30 -4.48 0.79 4.25
CA ALA A 30 -3.63 -0.39 4.31
C ALA A 30 -4.54 -1.62 4.47
N GLU A 31 -4.53 -2.56 3.52
CA GLU A 31 -5.27 -3.80 3.72
C GLU A 31 -4.61 -4.60 4.85
N PRO A 32 -5.37 -5.02 5.88
CA PRO A 32 -4.83 -5.81 6.96
C PRO A 32 -4.33 -7.15 6.41
N GLY A 33 -3.03 -7.42 6.59
CA GLY A 33 -2.44 -8.71 6.24
C GLY A 33 -2.89 -9.83 7.19
N ASN A 34 -2.73 -11.09 6.77
CA ASN A 34 -3.03 -12.29 7.57
C ASN A 34 -1.77 -12.96 8.14
N GLN A 35 -0.65 -12.23 8.18
CA GLN A 35 0.62 -12.75 8.68
C GLN A 35 0.58 -12.97 10.20
N THR A 36 0.75 -14.22 10.62
CA THR A 36 0.87 -14.60 12.05
C THR A 36 2.27 -15.11 12.41
N SER A 37 3.01 -15.63 11.44
CA SER A 37 4.34 -16.24 11.65
C SER A 37 5.45 -15.51 10.90
N CYS A 38 6.65 -15.52 11.49
CA CYS A 38 7.87 -14.98 10.91
C CYS A 38 8.29 -15.80 9.69
N PRO A 39 8.58 -15.18 8.53
CA PRO A 39 8.95 -15.92 7.32
C PRO A 39 10.35 -16.51 7.38
N VAL A 40 11.21 -16.02 8.28
CA VAL A 40 12.59 -16.49 8.44
C VAL A 40 12.67 -17.72 9.34
N MET A 41 12.06 -17.65 10.52
CA MET A 41 12.18 -18.69 11.56
C MET A 41 10.88 -19.42 11.91
N GLY A 42 9.71 -18.91 11.50
CA GLY A 42 8.41 -19.56 11.74
C GLY A 42 7.76 -19.29 13.10
N PHE A 43 8.40 -18.58 14.02
CA PHE A 43 7.80 -18.18 15.31
C PHE A 43 6.78 -17.05 15.15
N ASP A 44 5.98 -16.80 16.19
CA ASP A 44 4.99 -15.72 16.22
C ASP A 44 5.61 -14.35 15.97
N ILE A 45 4.92 -13.51 15.21
CA ILE A 45 5.41 -12.18 14.86
C ILE A 45 5.35 -11.21 16.03
N ASN A 46 6.28 -10.26 16.03
CA ASN A 46 6.19 -9.03 16.79
C ASN A 46 5.89 -7.88 15.81
N ARG A 47 4.78 -7.16 16.02
CA ARG A 47 4.36 -6.05 15.15
C ARG A 47 5.28 -4.83 15.22
N ASP A 48 6.14 -4.74 16.23
CA ASP A 48 7.15 -3.68 16.34
C ASP A 48 8.39 -3.94 15.47
N ILE A 49 8.55 -5.18 14.98
CA ILE A 49 9.70 -5.58 14.19
C ILE A 49 9.23 -5.90 12.78
N PHE A 50 9.42 -4.95 11.87
CA PHE A 50 8.99 -5.08 10.49
C PHE A 50 9.99 -4.52 9.50
N THR A 51 9.81 -4.87 8.23
CA THR A 51 10.46 -4.23 7.09
C THR A 51 9.42 -4.06 6.00
N ASP A 52 9.50 -2.93 5.30
CA ASP A 52 8.67 -2.68 4.15
C ASP A 52 9.43 -3.14 2.88
N TYR A 53 8.76 -3.89 2.02
CA TYR A 53 9.29 -4.44 0.78
C TYR A 53 8.19 -4.52 -0.28
N LYS A 54 8.40 -3.91 -1.45
CA LYS A 54 7.44 -3.90 -2.58
C LYS A 54 6.01 -3.50 -2.15
N ALA A 55 5.88 -2.41 -1.39
CA ALA A 55 4.59 -1.91 -0.86
C ALA A 55 3.87 -2.86 0.10
N LYS A 56 4.60 -3.84 0.64
CA LYS A 56 4.13 -4.74 1.67
C LYS A 56 4.95 -4.57 2.94
N ARG A 57 4.31 -4.62 4.09
CA ARG A 57 4.92 -4.65 5.42
C ARG A 57 5.02 -6.10 5.91
N ILE A 58 6.24 -6.53 6.16
CA ILE A 58 6.55 -7.89 6.61
C ILE A 58 6.97 -7.82 8.07
N TYR A 59 6.25 -8.54 8.93
CA TYR A 59 6.54 -8.63 10.35
C TYR A 59 7.51 -9.78 10.67
N PHE A 60 8.23 -9.65 11.78
CA PHE A 60 9.22 -10.64 12.21
C PHE A 60 9.11 -10.91 13.70
N CYS A 61 9.63 -12.07 14.12
CA CYS A 61 9.63 -12.45 15.53
C CYS A 61 10.78 -11.82 16.34
N CYS A 62 11.88 -11.42 15.69
CA CYS A 62 13.03 -10.85 16.40
C CYS A 62 13.91 -9.92 15.52
N PRO A 63 14.77 -9.08 16.11
CA PRO A 63 15.56 -8.08 15.38
C PRO A 63 16.62 -8.65 14.43
N SER A 64 16.96 -9.94 14.56
CA SER A 64 17.91 -10.61 13.67
C SER A 64 17.28 -11.12 12.37
N CYS A 65 15.95 -11.18 12.28
CA CYS A 65 15.24 -11.66 11.09
C CYS A 65 15.25 -10.68 9.88
N PRO A 66 15.06 -9.35 10.05
CA PRO A 66 15.08 -8.43 8.91
C PRO A 66 16.38 -8.47 8.08
N PRO A 67 17.59 -8.53 8.68
CA PRO A 67 18.82 -8.71 7.92
C PRO A 67 18.85 -10.00 7.09
N GLU A 68 18.35 -11.11 7.63
CA GLU A 68 18.30 -12.39 6.92
C GLU A 68 17.29 -12.35 5.76
N PHE A 69 16.11 -11.78 6.00
CA PHE A 69 15.10 -11.55 4.99
C PHE A 69 15.66 -10.75 3.80
N ARG A 70 16.40 -9.66 4.07
CA ARG A 70 16.99 -8.81 3.03
C ARG A 70 18.00 -9.50 2.13
N LYS A 71 18.60 -10.62 2.56
CA LYS A 71 19.51 -11.40 1.68
C LYS A 71 18.76 -12.06 0.53
N LYS A 72 17.52 -12.51 0.77
CA LYS A 72 16.70 -13.25 -0.20
C LYS A 72 15.21 -12.93 -0.06
N PRO A 73 14.79 -11.66 -0.23
CA PRO A 73 13.42 -11.24 0.09
C PRO A 73 12.39 -11.95 -0.79
N ASP A 74 12.66 -12.09 -2.10
CA ASP A 74 11.74 -12.75 -3.04
C ASP A 74 11.49 -14.23 -2.69
N PHE A 75 12.51 -14.94 -2.17
CA PHE A 75 12.37 -16.33 -1.72
C PHE A 75 11.37 -16.44 -0.57
N TYR A 76 11.50 -15.57 0.44
CA TYR A 76 10.61 -15.56 1.59
C TYR A 76 9.19 -15.13 1.23
N ILE A 77 9.04 -14.11 0.36
CA ILE A 77 7.73 -13.68 -0.11
C ILE A 77 7.03 -14.79 -0.91
N ALA A 78 7.75 -15.47 -1.81
CA ALA A 78 7.18 -16.61 -2.54
C ALA A 78 6.74 -17.73 -1.60
N ALA A 79 7.54 -18.04 -0.57
CA ALA A 79 7.19 -19.05 0.43
C ALA A 79 5.97 -18.65 1.28
N MET A 80 5.81 -17.35 1.60
CA MET A 80 4.61 -16.83 2.27
C MET A 80 3.38 -16.97 1.37
N GLN A 81 3.47 -16.54 0.11
CA GLN A 81 2.38 -16.60 -0.86
C GLN A 81 1.95 -18.05 -1.13
N ALA A 82 2.90 -18.99 -1.24
CA ALA A 82 2.61 -20.41 -1.41
C ALA A 82 1.81 -20.99 -0.21
N LYS A 83 1.94 -20.39 0.97
CA LYS A 83 1.19 -20.75 2.18
C LYS A 83 -0.10 -19.91 2.35
N GLY A 84 -0.44 -19.06 1.40
CA GLY A 84 -1.58 -18.15 1.50
C GLY A 84 -1.38 -17.03 2.52
N VAL A 85 -0.13 -16.77 2.93
CA VAL A 85 0.22 -15.68 3.84
C VAL A 85 0.49 -14.42 3.02
N LEU A 86 -0.35 -13.41 3.23
CA LEU A 86 -0.31 -12.10 2.61
C LEU A 86 0.15 -11.07 3.65
N PRO A 87 1.30 -10.42 3.44
CA PRO A 87 1.72 -9.31 4.29
C PRO A 87 0.81 -8.09 4.11
N GLU A 88 0.75 -7.26 5.14
CA GLU A 88 -0.04 -6.00 5.18
C GLU A 88 0.49 -5.02 4.13
N ASP A 89 -0.34 -4.08 3.66
CA ASP A 89 0.17 -3.00 2.80
C ASP A 89 1.04 -2.03 3.60
N ALA A 90 2.20 -1.68 3.05
CA ALA A 90 3.05 -0.65 3.64
C ALA A 90 2.37 0.73 3.46
N PRO A 91 2.41 1.61 4.46
CA PRO A 91 1.89 2.96 4.31
C PRO A 91 2.65 3.69 3.19
N VAL A 92 1.90 4.47 2.40
CA VAL A 92 2.38 5.18 1.20
C VAL A 92 3.53 6.16 1.46
N GLU A 93 3.84 6.46 2.72
CA GLU A 93 4.89 7.40 3.12
C GLU A 93 6.18 6.70 3.58
N ALA A 94 6.24 5.37 3.56
CA ALA A 94 7.41 4.59 3.98
C ALA A 94 8.45 4.36 2.84
N PHE A 95 8.41 5.17 1.79
CA PHE A 95 9.27 5.08 0.60
C PHE A 95 10.15 6.31 0.41
#